data_AF-A0A349SK65-F1
#
_entry.id   AF-A0A349SK65-F1
#
_cell.length_a   1.000
_cell.length_b   1.000
_cell.length_c   1.000
_cell.angle_alpha   90.00
_cell.angle_beta   90.00
_cell.angle_gamma   90.00
#
_symmetry.space_group_name_H-M   'P 1'
#
loop_
_entity.id
_entity.type
_entity.pdbx_description
1 polymer ?
#
loop_
_entity_poly.entity_id
_entity_poly.type
_entity_poly.pdbx_seq_one_letter_code
_entity_poly.pdbx_strand_id
1 'polypeptide(L)'
;QVRASHYGELLVPAEERYLQHVKCGGREVEALVLQEVAAHIIDELARDWLYILGPGTTTKAIADELGLEKTLLGVDLLLNQEWVQMDATEQDILHWLERYPAKIVVTLIGGQGHIFGRGNHQISPAVIRQVGRDNIIIIATKTKLKELAGRPLLVDTWDAELNGELCGYLPVITGYEDAVLYPVEG
;
A
#
# COMPACT_ATOMS: atom_id res chain seq x y z
N GLN A 1 12.00 -4.91 44.39
CA GLN A 1 11.51 -3.92 43.42
C GLN A 1 12.16 -4.27 42.09
N VAL A 2 11.41 -4.79 41.11
CA VAL A 2 11.97 -5.17 39.80
C VAL A 2 11.84 -3.96 38.88
N ARG A 3 12.96 -3.52 38.29
CA ARG A 3 13.02 -2.35 37.40
C ARG A 3 13.09 -2.86 35.96
N ALA A 4 11.99 -2.73 35.24
CA ALA A 4 11.97 -3.04 33.81
C ALA A 4 12.98 -2.14 33.09
N SER A 5 13.84 -2.75 32.27
CA SER A 5 14.87 -2.06 31.50
C SER A 5 14.74 -2.52 30.04
N HIS A 6 14.74 -1.58 29.10
CA HIS A 6 14.57 -1.84 27.67
C HIS A 6 15.92 -2.24 27.05
N TYR A 7 15.98 -3.38 26.36
CA TYR A 7 17.23 -3.95 25.84
C TYR A 7 17.33 -3.95 24.30
N GLY A 8 16.32 -3.42 23.59
CA GLY A 8 16.30 -3.28 22.14
C GLY A 8 15.05 -3.86 21.48
N GLU A 9 14.90 -3.56 20.21
CA GLU A 9 13.79 -4.00 19.36
C GLU A 9 14.33 -4.80 18.17
N LEU A 10 13.53 -5.74 17.66
CA LEU A 10 13.86 -6.55 16.49
C LEU A 10 12.59 -6.74 15.66
N LEU A 11 12.69 -6.53 14.35
CA LEU A 11 11.62 -6.85 13.41
C LEU A 11 11.50 -8.38 13.27
N VAL A 12 10.32 -8.91 13.56
CA VAL A 12 9.99 -10.33 13.43
C VAL A 12 8.77 -10.50 12.54
N PRO A 13 8.68 -11.60 11.76
CA PRO A 13 7.44 -11.95 11.09
C PRO A 13 6.32 -12.16 12.11
N ALA A 14 5.20 -11.46 11.92
CA ALA A 14 4.03 -11.61 12.79
C ALA A 14 3.28 -12.91 12.44
N GLU A 15 3.74 -14.04 12.97
CA GLU A 15 3.01 -15.31 12.90
C GLU A 15 2.04 -15.40 14.11
N GLU A 16 0.74 -15.18 13.89
CA GLU A 16 -0.30 -15.07 14.94
C GLU A 16 -0.36 -16.27 15.92
N ARG A 17 0.27 -17.41 15.57
CA ARG A 17 0.26 -18.64 16.39
C ARG A 17 1.21 -18.62 17.59
N TYR A 18 2.25 -17.78 17.57
CA TYR A 18 3.32 -17.82 18.57
C TYR A 18 3.55 -16.53 19.35
N LEU A 19 2.80 -15.46 19.05
CA LEU A 19 2.87 -14.19 19.77
C LEU A 19 1.75 -14.09 20.81
N GLN A 20 2.13 -13.81 22.05
CA GLN A 20 1.21 -13.65 23.16
C GLN A 20 0.38 -12.36 22.99
N HIS A 21 -0.91 -12.51 22.70
CA HIS A 21 -1.87 -11.42 22.55
C HIS A 21 -1.98 -10.56 23.82
N VAL A 22 -1.92 -9.24 23.66
CA VAL A 22 -2.58 -8.30 24.59
C VAL A 22 -4.07 -8.27 24.27
N LYS A 23 -4.92 -8.36 25.30
CA LYS A 23 -6.39 -8.40 25.15
C LYS A 23 -6.93 -7.03 24.73
N CYS A 24 -6.95 -6.72 23.44
CA CYS A 24 -7.79 -5.65 22.90
C CYS A 24 -9.17 -6.22 22.58
N GLY A 25 -10.06 -6.20 23.58
CA GLY A 25 -11.45 -6.62 23.45
C GLY A 25 -12.30 -5.56 22.78
N GLY A 26 -12.31 -5.53 21.45
CA GLY A 26 -13.22 -4.73 20.63
C GLY A 26 -13.25 -5.29 19.22
N ARG A 27 -14.42 -5.33 18.57
CA ARG A 27 -14.50 -5.65 17.14
C ARG A 27 -13.82 -4.51 16.38
N GLU A 28 -12.71 -4.78 15.69
CA GLU A 28 -12.07 -3.79 14.83
C GLU A 28 -13.10 -3.20 13.85
N VAL A 29 -13.18 -1.87 13.84
CA VAL A 29 -14.01 -1.12 12.89
C VAL A 29 -13.13 -0.81 11.69
N GLU A 30 -13.47 -1.33 10.51
CA GLU A 30 -12.64 -1.20 9.32
C GLU A 30 -12.30 0.26 8.99
N ALA A 31 -13.25 1.17 9.18
CA ALA A 31 -13.03 2.60 8.97
C ALA A 31 -11.92 3.18 9.87
N LEU A 32 -11.81 2.74 11.13
CA LEU A 32 -10.76 3.19 12.04
C LEU A 32 -9.39 2.66 11.60
N VAL A 33 -9.32 1.40 11.15
CA VAL A 33 -8.08 0.81 10.61
C VAL A 33 -7.62 1.55 9.37
N LEU A 34 -8.55 1.94 8.48
CA LEU A 34 -8.23 2.74 7.31
C LEU A 34 -7.67 4.13 7.67
N GLN A 35 -8.18 4.75 8.74
CA GLN A 35 -7.63 6.01 9.26
C GLN A 35 -6.23 5.84 9.84
N GLU A 36 -5.98 4.75 10.58
CA GLU A 36 -4.64 4.44 11.10
C GLU A 36 -3.62 4.24 9.97
N VAL A 37 -3.99 3.48 8.94
CA VAL A 37 -3.18 3.29 7.73
C VAL A 37 -2.94 4.64 7.03
N ALA A 38 -3.99 5.46 6.86
CA ALA A 38 -3.87 6.76 6.22
C ALA A 38 -2.91 7.69 6.98
N ALA A 39 -3.05 7.80 8.30
CA ALA A 39 -2.18 8.60 9.15
C ALA A 39 -0.71 8.18 9.02
N HIS A 40 -0.44 6.88 9.01
CA HIS A 40 0.92 6.37 8.84
C HIS A 40 1.51 6.75 7.46
N ILE A 41 0.73 6.60 6.38
CA ILE A 41 1.20 7.02 5.04
C ILE A 41 1.47 8.52 4.99
N ILE A 42 0.62 9.33 5.62
CA ILE A 42 0.75 10.80 5.65
C ILE A 42 2.03 11.22 6.38
N ASP A 43 2.35 10.58 7.51
CA ASP A 43 3.58 10.84 8.27
C ASP A 43 4.85 10.47 7.48
N GLU A 44 4.75 9.49 6.56
CA GLU A 44 5.84 9.08 5.67
C GLU A 44 5.92 9.88 4.35
N LEU A 45 5.03 10.87 4.13
CA LEU A 45 5.09 11.70 2.93
C LEU A 45 6.35 12.57 2.93
N ALA A 46 7.28 12.23 2.04
CA ALA A 46 8.50 12.99 1.81
C ALA A 46 8.24 14.18 0.89
N ARG A 47 8.94 15.29 1.17
CA ARG A 47 8.93 16.46 0.29
C ARG A 47 9.57 16.11 -1.06
N ASP A 48 9.02 16.66 -2.13
CA ASP A 48 9.49 16.49 -3.51
C ASP A 48 9.50 15.03 -4.01
N TRP A 49 8.64 14.19 -3.42
CA TRP A 49 8.30 12.85 -3.89
C TRP A 49 6.88 12.80 -4.43
N LEU A 50 6.73 12.18 -5.60
CA LEU A 50 5.44 11.93 -6.23
C LEU A 50 4.82 10.65 -5.66
N TYR A 51 3.58 10.72 -5.22
CA TYR A 51 2.81 9.56 -4.78
C TYR A 51 1.72 9.27 -5.81
N ILE A 52 1.79 8.09 -6.42
CA ILE A 52 0.82 7.58 -7.38
C ILE A 52 -0.21 6.78 -6.60
N LEU A 53 -1.37 7.38 -6.29
CA LEU A 53 -2.42 6.73 -5.51
C LEU A 53 -3.33 5.94 -6.45
N GLY A 54 -3.22 4.61 -6.38
CA GLY A 54 -4.08 3.68 -7.12
C GLY A 54 -5.56 3.81 -6.74
N PRO A 55 -6.45 3.16 -7.49
CA PRO A 55 -7.89 3.26 -7.24
C PRO A 55 -8.30 2.48 -5.98
N GLY A 56 -9.50 2.79 -5.50
CA GLY A 56 -10.15 2.09 -4.40
C GLY A 56 -10.42 2.93 -3.15
N THR A 57 -11.23 2.38 -2.25
CA THR A 57 -11.64 3.06 -1.03
C THR A 57 -10.53 3.15 0.01
N THR A 58 -9.58 2.21 0.00
CA THR A 58 -8.45 2.21 0.94
C THR A 58 -7.47 3.34 0.63
N THR A 59 -7.16 3.60 -0.64
CA THR A 59 -6.33 4.76 -1.03
C THR A 59 -7.10 6.08 -0.90
N LYS A 60 -8.43 6.06 -1.09
CA LYS A 60 -9.29 7.22 -0.80
C LYS A 60 -9.19 7.67 0.66
N ALA A 61 -9.03 6.76 1.62
CA ALA A 61 -8.89 7.13 3.03
C ALA A 61 -7.69 8.06 3.29
N ILE A 62 -6.58 7.92 2.52
CA ILE A 62 -5.43 8.83 2.58
C ILE A 62 -5.83 10.24 2.14
N ALA A 63 -6.55 10.34 1.02
CA ALA A 63 -7.01 11.63 0.51
C ALA A 63 -8.01 12.29 1.47
N ASP A 64 -8.95 11.51 2.02
CA ASP A 64 -9.95 12.01 2.98
C ASP A 64 -9.28 12.61 4.22
N GLU A 65 -8.22 11.98 4.74
CA GLU A 65 -7.46 12.47 5.89
C GLU A 65 -6.65 13.74 5.57
N LEU A 66 -6.18 13.90 4.32
CA LEU A 66 -5.58 15.14 3.82
C LEU A 66 -6.62 16.25 3.52
N GLY A 67 -7.92 15.96 3.63
CA GLY A 67 -8.99 16.88 3.25
C GLY A 67 -9.12 17.08 1.73
N LEU A 68 -8.70 16.08 0.95
CA LEU A 68 -8.67 16.09 -0.51
C LEU A 68 -9.70 15.11 -1.09
N GLU A 69 -10.33 15.47 -2.21
CA GLU A 69 -11.22 14.56 -2.93
C GLU A 69 -10.43 13.66 -3.90
N LYS A 70 -10.72 12.35 -3.91
CA LYS A 70 -10.05 11.35 -4.76
C LYS A 70 -10.99 10.73 -5.81
N THR A 71 -10.48 10.48 -7.02
CA THR A 71 -11.15 9.64 -8.02
C THR A 71 -11.19 8.18 -7.56
N LEU A 72 -12.39 7.61 -7.34
CA LEU A 72 -12.52 6.27 -6.76
C LEU A 72 -11.95 5.16 -7.67
N LEU A 73 -12.20 5.25 -8.98
CA LEU A 73 -11.77 4.26 -9.97
C LEU A 73 -10.55 4.72 -10.79
N GLY A 74 -10.04 5.93 -10.51
CA GLY A 74 -8.90 6.53 -11.18
C GLY A 74 -7.62 6.47 -10.37
N VAL A 75 -6.52 6.83 -11.02
CA VAL A 75 -5.20 7.01 -10.40
C VAL A 75 -4.96 8.50 -10.25
N ASP A 76 -4.66 8.97 -9.05
CA ASP A 76 -4.40 10.38 -8.79
C ASP A 76 -2.95 10.58 -8.32
N LEU A 77 -2.34 11.71 -8.66
CA LEU A 77 -0.95 12.03 -8.36
C LEU A 77 -0.86 13.12 -7.31
N LEU A 78 -0.25 12.77 -6.18
CA LEU A 78 -0.03 13.65 -5.03
C LEU A 78 1.45 14.04 -4.97
N LEU A 79 1.73 15.33 -4.79
CA LEU A 79 3.08 15.85 -4.57
C LEU A 79 2.98 16.96 -3.53
N ASN A 80 3.84 16.92 -2.50
CA ASN A 80 3.84 17.92 -1.43
C ASN A 80 2.44 18.13 -0.79
N GLN A 81 1.71 17.01 -0.59
CA GLN A 81 0.36 16.96 -0.02
C GLN A 81 -0.72 17.69 -0.84
N GLU A 82 -0.45 17.96 -2.12
CA GLU A 82 -1.41 18.56 -3.05
C GLU A 82 -1.58 17.68 -4.30
N TRP A 83 -2.78 17.69 -4.88
CA TRP A 83 -3.01 17.03 -6.16
C TRP A 83 -2.32 17.80 -7.27
N VAL A 84 -1.41 17.13 -7.97
CA VAL A 84 -0.78 17.68 -9.18
C VAL A 84 -1.40 17.15 -10.46
N GLN A 85 -2.11 16.01 -10.37
CA GLN A 85 -2.91 15.45 -11.45
C GLN A 85 -4.01 14.57 -10.86
N MET A 86 -5.25 14.75 -11.32
CA MET A 86 -6.38 13.89 -11.00
C MET A 86 -6.72 13.02 -12.22
N ASP A 87 -7.19 11.79 -11.98
CA ASP A 87 -7.57 10.79 -12.98
C ASP A 87 -6.52 10.65 -14.10
N ALA A 88 -5.27 10.50 -13.67
CA ALA A 88 -4.08 10.49 -14.50
C ALA A 88 -4.05 9.28 -15.44
N THR A 89 -3.69 9.52 -16.69
CA THR A 89 -3.36 8.48 -17.66
C THR A 89 -1.92 7.97 -17.47
N GLU A 90 -1.56 6.87 -18.11
CA GLU A 90 -0.17 6.38 -18.15
C GLU A 90 0.80 7.48 -18.61
N GLN A 91 0.44 8.25 -19.65
CA GLN A 91 1.28 9.30 -20.20
C GLN A 91 1.50 10.44 -19.20
N ASP A 92 0.47 10.82 -18.46
CA ASP A 92 0.58 11.82 -17.41
C ASP A 92 1.54 11.34 -16.32
N ILE A 93 1.40 10.08 -15.87
CA ILE A 93 2.25 9.50 -14.83
C ILE A 93 3.71 9.50 -15.29
N LEU A 94 4.00 8.98 -16.49
CA LEU A 94 5.36 8.94 -17.04
C LEU A 94 5.97 10.35 -17.16
N HIS A 95 5.18 11.35 -17.54
CA HIS A 95 5.64 12.74 -17.61
C HIS A 95 6.10 13.29 -16.24
N TRP A 96 5.37 12.97 -15.18
CA TRP A 96 5.75 13.38 -13.82
C TRP A 96 6.98 12.61 -13.31
N LEU A 97 7.13 11.34 -13.68
CA LEU A 97 8.27 10.49 -13.32
C LEU A 97 9.59 10.96 -13.97
N GLU A 98 9.56 11.79 -15.01
CA GLU A 98 10.76 12.44 -15.55
C GLU A 98 11.36 13.48 -14.59
N ARG A 99 10.55 14.00 -13.66
CA ARG A 99 10.90 15.17 -12.83
C ARG A 99 11.11 14.85 -11.36
N TYR A 100 10.40 13.84 -10.84
CA TYR A 100 10.39 13.52 -9.42
C TYR A 100 10.60 12.03 -9.17
N PRO A 101 11.31 11.65 -8.10
CA PRO A 101 11.23 10.30 -7.58
C PRO A 101 9.79 10.02 -7.13
N ALA A 102 9.38 8.75 -7.18
CA ALA A 102 7.99 8.41 -6.93
C ALA A 102 7.80 7.12 -6.14
N LYS A 103 6.63 7.01 -5.53
CA LYS A 103 6.11 5.82 -4.85
C LYS A 103 4.73 5.49 -5.39
N ILE A 104 4.44 4.21 -5.54
CA ILE A 104 3.10 3.72 -5.92
C ILE A 104 2.41 3.29 -4.63
N VAL A 105 1.23 3.83 -4.35
CA VAL A 105 0.40 3.41 -3.21
C VAL A 105 -0.82 2.68 -3.73
N VAL A 106 -0.88 1.37 -3.48
CA VAL A 106 -1.95 0.50 -4.00
C VAL A 106 -2.54 -0.36 -2.90
N THR A 107 -3.77 -0.82 -3.13
CA THR A 107 -4.45 -1.79 -2.26
C THR A 107 -4.85 -3.01 -3.07
N LEU A 108 -5.14 -4.11 -2.38
CA LEU A 108 -5.63 -5.32 -3.02
C LEU A 108 -7.11 -5.21 -3.40
N ILE A 109 -7.46 -5.82 -4.53
CA ILE A 109 -8.87 -6.04 -4.91
C ILE A 109 -9.44 -7.13 -3.99
N GLY A 110 -10.42 -6.75 -3.16
CA GLY A 110 -11.03 -7.61 -2.12
C GLY A 110 -11.46 -8.97 -2.66
N GLY A 111 -11.19 -10.04 -1.91
CA GLY A 111 -11.47 -11.43 -2.27
C GLY A 111 -10.63 -12.03 -3.41
N GLN A 112 -10.03 -11.21 -4.28
CA GLN A 112 -9.19 -11.67 -5.40
C GLN A 112 -7.69 -11.59 -5.11
N GLY A 113 -7.25 -10.59 -4.35
CA GLY A 113 -5.85 -10.42 -3.95
C GLY A 113 -4.96 -9.73 -4.98
N HIS A 114 -5.49 -9.26 -6.12
CA HIS A 114 -4.69 -8.55 -7.11
C HIS A 114 -4.31 -7.16 -6.61
N ILE A 115 -3.02 -6.82 -6.67
CA ILE A 115 -2.50 -5.46 -6.41
C ILE A 115 -2.16 -4.72 -7.72
N PHE A 116 -1.71 -5.48 -8.72
CA PHE A 116 -1.61 -5.03 -10.11
C PHE A 116 -2.38 -6.03 -10.97
N GLY A 117 -3.21 -5.53 -11.86
CA GLY A 117 -4.08 -6.38 -12.65
C GLY A 117 -4.70 -5.62 -13.80
N ARG A 118 -5.68 -6.27 -14.42
CA ARG A 118 -6.14 -5.88 -15.74
C ARG A 118 -7.03 -4.63 -15.83
N GLY A 119 -7.41 -4.03 -14.71
CA GLY A 119 -8.33 -2.90 -14.68
C GLY A 119 -7.66 -1.52 -14.67
N ASN A 120 -6.40 -1.46 -14.24
CA ASN A 120 -5.72 -0.20 -13.89
C ASN A 120 -4.49 0.01 -14.77
N HIS A 121 -4.71 0.05 -16.08
CA HIS A 121 -3.65 0.14 -17.09
C HIS A 121 -2.78 1.40 -16.93
N GLN A 122 -3.27 2.42 -16.22
CA GLN A 122 -2.51 3.65 -15.95
C GLN A 122 -1.22 3.37 -15.18
N ILE A 123 -1.21 2.37 -14.29
CA ILE A 123 -0.01 1.89 -13.60
C ILE A 123 0.60 0.75 -14.43
N SER A 124 1.13 1.11 -15.59
CA SER A 124 1.66 0.18 -16.58
C SER A 124 3.02 -0.44 -16.18
N PRO A 125 3.51 -1.45 -16.89
CA PRO A 125 4.87 -1.97 -16.69
C PRO A 125 5.96 -0.92 -16.78
N ALA A 126 5.80 0.08 -17.65
CA ALA A 126 6.76 1.17 -17.79
C ALA A 126 6.80 2.04 -16.52
N VAL A 127 5.61 2.38 -15.98
CA VAL A 127 5.47 3.11 -14.72
C VAL A 127 6.08 2.32 -13.56
N ILE A 128 5.73 1.04 -13.42
CA ILE A 128 6.22 0.20 -12.31
C ILE A 128 7.74 0.06 -12.35
N ARG A 129 8.33 -0.17 -13.53
CA ARG A 129 9.79 -0.28 -13.67
C ARG A 129 10.50 1.03 -13.36
N GLN A 130 9.95 2.16 -13.77
CA GLN A 130 10.54 3.47 -13.50
C GLN A 130 10.46 3.84 -12.01
N VAL A 131 9.38 3.46 -11.32
CA VAL A 131 9.23 3.63 -9.87
C VAL A 131 10.14 2.66 -9.10
N GLY A 132 10.22 1.42 -9.56
CA GLY A 132 10.98 0.34 -8.94
C GLY A 132 10.20 -0.36 -7.82
N ARG A 133 10.50 -1.65 -7.66
CA ARG A 133 9.81 -2.55 -6.71
C ARG A 133 9.80 -2.03 -5.27
N ASP A 134 10.94 -1.50 -4.81
CA ASP A 134 11.13 -1.05 -3.42
C ASP A 134 10.32 0.22 -3.08
N ASN A 135 9.73 0.87 -4.10
CA ASN A 135 8.88 2.05 -3.94
C ASN A 135 7.40 1.74 -4.12
N ILE A 136 7.02 0.46 -4.14
CA ILE A 136 5.61 0.03 -4.08
C ILE A 136 5.21 -0.10 -2.61
N ILE A 137 4.24 0.72 -2.22
CA ILE A 137 3.60 0.68 -0.92
C ILE A 137 2.25 -0.02 -1.07
N ILE A 138 2.10 -1.16 -0.40
CA ILE A 138 0.84 -1.90 -0.38
C ILE A 138 0.13 -1.62 0.94
N ILE A 139 -1.12 -1.17 0.85
CA ILE A 139 -1.97 -0.89 2.01
C ILE A 139 -3.20 -1.79 2.00
N ALA A 140 -3.54 -2.40 3.14
CA ALA A 140 -4.77 -3.19 3.28
C ALA A 140 -5.14 -3.38 4.74
N THR A 141 -6.42 -3.56 5.05
CA THR A 141 -6.82 -3.95 6.41
C THR A 141 -6.53 -5.44 6.65
N LYS A 142 -6.32 -5.82 7.91
CA LYS A 142 -6.16 -7.24 8.30
C LYS A 142 -7.35 -8.08 7.86
N THR A 143 -8.56 -7.51 7.89
CA THR A 143 -9.78 -8.15 7.38
C THR A 143 -9.65 -8.51 5.91
N LYS A 144 -9.25 -7.57 5.04
CA LYS A 144 -9.05 -7.81 3.60
C LYS A 144 -7.98 -8.85 3.32
N LEU A 145 -6.91 -8.91 4.12
CA LEU A 145 -5.90 -9.96 4.01
C LEU A 145 -6.44 -11.32 4.45
N LYS A 146 -7.22 -11.39 5.54
CA LYS A 146 -7.85 -12.63 6.03
C LYS A 146 -8.81 -13.23 5.01
N GLU A 147 -9.51 -12.41 4.22
CA GLU A 147 -10.37 -12.86 3.12
C GLU A 147 -9.63 -13.62 2.01
N LEU A 148 -8.31 -13.44 1.89
CA LEU A 148 -7.49 -14.22 0.96
C LEU A 148 -7.34 -15.68 1.40
N ALA A 149 -7.63 -16.01 2.67
CA ALA A 149 -7.51 -17.36 3.23
C ALA A 149 -6.12 -17.98 3.02
N GLY A 150 -5.07 -17.16 3.15
CA GLY A 150 -3.68 -17.58 2.97
C GLY A 150 -3.20 -17.62 1.52
N ARG A 151 -4.05 -17.28 0.54
CA ARG A 151 -3.62 -17.08 -0.85
C ARG A 151 -2.71 -15.85 -0.97
N PRO A 152 -1.70 -15.87 -1.86
CA PRO A 152 -0.81 -14.74 -2.10
C PRO A 152 -1.54 -13.55 -2.72
N LEU A 153 -0.91 -12.38 -2.64
CA LEU A 153 -1.26 -11.26 -3.50
C LEU A 153 -0.86 -11.59 -4.94
N LEU A 154 -1.65 -11.10 -5.89
CA LEU A 154 -1.48 -11.41 -7.30
C LEU A 154 -1.02 -10.17 -8.07
N VAL A 155 -0.07 -10.37 -8.98
CA VAL A 155 0.37 -9.37 -9.96
C VAL A 155 0.16 -9.91 -11.36
N ASP A 156 -0.62 -9.22 -12.17
CA ASP A 156 -0.76 -9.46 -13.61
C ASP A 156 -0.53 -8.15 -14.35
N THR A 157 0.73 -7.87 -14.66
CA THR A 157 1.17 -6.64 -15.36
C THR A 157 1.27 -6.81 -16.87
N TRP A 158 0.74 -7.90 -17.46
CA TRP A 158 0.87 -8.22 -18.89
C TRP A 158 2.31 -8.40 -19.39
N ASP A 159 3.27 -8.37 -18.47
CA ASP A 159 4.70 -8.48 -18.69
C ASP A 159 5.22 -9.56 -17.74
N ALA A 160 5.54 -10.72 -18.30
CA ALA A 160 5.92 -11.90 -17.51
C ALA A 160 7.25 -11.71 -16.78
N GLU A 161 8.17 -10.89 -17.32
CA GLU A 161 9.43 -10.59 -16.66
C GLU A 161 9.18 -9.72 -15.43
N LEU A 162 8.38 -8.66 -15.59
CA LEU A 162 8.01 -7.80 -14.47
C LEU A 162 7.20 -8.53 -13.40
N ASN A 163 6.28 -9.43 -13.78
CA ASN A 163 5.58 -10.27 -12.80
C ASN A 163 6.58 -11.06 -11.95
N GLY A 164 7.59 -11.68 -12.58
CA GLY A 164 8.66 -12.39 -11.89
C GLY A 164 9.50 -11.50 -10.98
N GLU A 165 9.80 -10.27 -11.42
CA GLU A 165 10.51 -9.27 -10.61
C GLU A 165 9.72 -8.83 -9.38
N LEU A 166 8.38 -8.83 -9.44
CA LEU A 166 7.49 -8.43 -8.34
C LEU A 166 7.21 -9.56 -7.34
N CYS A 167 7.40 -10.82 -7.74
CA CYS A 167 7.19 -12.01 -6.89
C CYS A 167 8.09 -12.03 -5.64
N GLY A 168 7.64 -12.74 -4.60
CA GLY A 168 8.36 -12.92 -3.34
C GLY A 168 7.53 -12.43 -2.16
N TYR A 169 8.15 -11.80 -1.17
CA TYR A 169 7.43 -11.20 -0.04
C TYR A 169 7.53 -9.69 -0.12
N LEU A 170 6.41 -9.00 0.07
CA LEU A 170 6.35 -7.55 0.20
C LEU A 170 5.67 -7.18 1.51
N PRO A 171 6.10 -6.08 2.17
CA PRO A 171 5.37 -5.53 3.30
C PRO A 171 4.02 -4.99 2.86
N VAL A 172 2.99 -5.31 3.64
CA VAL A 172 1.65 -4.73 3.53
C VAL A 172 1.38 -3.98 4.81
N ILE A 173 1.17 -2.68 4.70
CA ILE A 173 0.81 -1.81 5.82
C ILE A 173 -0.64 -2.10 6.20
N THR A 174 -0.84 -2.48 7.47
CA THR A 174 -2.14 -2.91 8.01
C THR A 174 -2.70 -2.04 9.12
N GLY A 175 -1.93 -1.06 9.57
CA GLY A 175 -2.31 -0.10 10.61
C GLY A 175 -1.21 0.95 10.78
N TYR A 176 -1.30 1.73 11.86
CA TYR A 176 -0.28 2.72 12.19
C TYR A 176 0.98 2.04 12.70
N GLU A 177 2.13 2.26 12.04
CA GLU A 177 3.41 1.58 12.34
C GLU A 177 3.30 0.04 12.36
N ASP A 178 2.30 -0.52 11.66
CA ASP A 178 2.01 -1.95 11.64
C ASP A 178 1.99 -2.46 10.20
N ALA A 179 2.83 -3.46 9.92
CA ALA A 179 2.94 -4.09 8.62
C ALA A 179 3.19 -5.59 8.74
N VAL A 180 2.70 -6.34 7.75
CA VAL A 180 2.91 -7.79 7.64
C VAL A 180 3.63 -8.11 6.34
N LEU A 181 4.58 -9.05 6.37
CA LEU A 181 5.15 -9.61 5.14
C LEU A 181 4.14 -10.57 4.52
N TYR A 182 3.78 -10.33 3.26
CA TYR A 182 2.77 -11.12 2.56
C TYR A 182 3.33 -11.65 1.22
N PRO A 183 3.07 -12.92 0.86
CA PRO A 183 3.57 -13.49 -0.39
C PRO A 183 2.88 -12.87 -1.60
N VAL A 184 3.65 -12.68 -2.67
CA VAL A 184 3.25 -12.11 -3.97
C VAL A 184 3.63 -13.09 -5.07
N GLU A 185 2.68 -13.39 -5.94
CA GLU A 185 2.82 -14.29 -7.10
C GLU A 185 2.23 -13.63 -8.37
N GLY A 186 2.72 -14.04 -9.55
CA GLY A 186 2.29 -13.48 -10.84
C GLY A 186 2.59 -14.36 -12.03
#